data_AF-A0AAE1EQ30-F1
#
_entry.id   AF-A0AAE1EQ30-F1
#
_cell.length_a   1.000
_cell.length_b   1.000
_cell.length_c   1.000
_cell.angle_alpha   90.00
_cell.angle_beta   90.00
_cell.angle_gamma   90.00
#
_symmetry.space_group_name_H-M   'P 1'
#
loop_
_entity.id
_entity.type
_entity.pdbx_description
1 polymer ?
#
loop_
_entity_poly.entity_id
_entity_poly.type
_entity_poly.pdbx_seq_one_letter_code
_entity_poly.pdbx_strand_id
1 'polypeptide(L)'
;MAGEVKLVLCGVLCCLLSIGLYHHVNNINNNKCDMTYMFQRPHYIEIDLPPEVKDNFPQYGVYAYGEGEYSIHLYKGQFNGIPVLFIPGNGGSHKQVRSLASVAYRKSLEDDGPDFHFNFFTVDINGELGALYGPVLQRQTAFVTIAIRRILQLYDEGGVGNSGSGGVGNSGNDGNGDGNSGNGDGNSGNESSGNGNSGNDGSGDGNSGNDGSDNGNSGNESSDNGNSGSESNGNGNSGNKSNRNGNTVNGTRPVVKPDSVILIGHSMGGMVGRAVYTHRDNNGTITPTMVPLIITQATPHTRPVIVLDQQLNDFYDKVNAYWIMERDYDLKDVVLVTVGGGRNDIQVPTTRANTPVADISTTTADVPYCWLTADHQAIVWCRQLVLATVRALFDVIDTNTNKLSTNRTRILDVFNYHLVK
;
A
#
# COMPACT_ATOMS: atom_id res chain seq x y z
N MET A 1 -4.63 -55.08 -24.38
CA MET A 1 -5.93 -54.37 -24.43
C MET A 1 -6.18 -53.46 -23.22
N ALA A 2 -6.59 -53.93 -22.02
CA ALA A 2 -6.97 -53.00 -20.93
C ALA A 2 -5.83 -52.10 -20.39
N GLY A 3 -4.59 -52.60 -20.35
CA GLY A 3 -3.41 -51.81 -19.93
C GLY A 3 -2.97 -50.76 -20.96
N GLU A 4 -3.02 -51.10 -22.24
CA GLU A 4 -2.66 -50.19 -23.34
C GLU A 4 -3.68 -49.06 -23.47
N VAL A 5 -4.97 -49.35 -23.30
CA VAL A 5 -6.03 -48.33 -23.31
C VAL A 5 -5.83 -47.32 -22.17
N LYS A 6 -5.46 -47.78 -20.96
CA LYS A 6 -5.15 -46.89 -19.83
C LYS A 6 -3.94 -45.98 -20.11
N LEU A 7 -2.90 -46.52 -20.74
CA LEU A 7 -1.67 -45.80 -21.02
C LEU A 7 -1.90 -44.70 -22.09
N VAL A 8 -2.70 -45.01 -23.12
CA VAL A 8 -3.14 -44.02 -24.12
C VAL A 8 -4.01 -42.94 -23.49
N LEU A 9 -4.97 -43.32 -22.62
CA LEU A 9 -5.81 -42.35 -21.91
C LEU A 9 -5.00 -41.40 -21.02
N CYS A 10 -4.06 -41.93 -20.24
CA CYS A 10 -3.15 -41.09 -19.43
C CYS A 10 -2.30 -40.17 -20.31
N GLY A 11 -1.78 -40.65 -21.44
CA GLY A 11 -1.03 -39.84 -22.39
C GLY A 11 -1.85 -38.67 -22.94
N VAL A 12 -3.09 -38.94 -23.37
CA VAL A 12 -4.02 -37.90 -23.85
C VAL A 12 -4.34 -36.88 -22.75
N LEU A 13 -4.59 -37.33 -21.52
CA LEU A 13 -4.89 -36.45 -20.38
C LEU A 13 -3.69 -35.55 -20.04
N CYS A 14 -2.47 -36.10 -20.01
CA CYS A 14 -1.26 -35.32 -19.82
C CYS A 14 -1.05 -34.30 -20.96
N CYS A 15 -1.28 -34.69 -22.22
CA CYS A 15 -1.20 -33.76 -23.34
C CYS A 15 -2.22 -32.62 -23.23
N LEU A 16 -3.48 -32.92 -22.87
CA LEU A 16 -4.51 -31.89 -22.67
C LEU A 16 -4.18 -30.97 -21.50
N LEU A 17 -3.66 -31.50 -20.39
CA LEU A 17 -3.19 -30.70 -19.26
C LEU A 17 -2.01 -29.81 -19.65
N SER A 18 -1.03 -30.34 -20.39
CA SER A 18 0.11 -29.56 -20.89
C SER A 18 -0.30 -28.49 -21.89
N ILE A 19 -1.24 -28.77 -22.79
CA ILE A 19 -1.80 -27.78 -23.73
C ILE A 19 -2.60 -26.71 -22.97
N GLY A 20 -3.41 -27.12 -21.99
CA GLY A 20 -4.14 -26.22 -21.11
C GLY A 20 -3.22 -25.31 -20.31
N LEU A 21 -2.15 -25.87 -19.73
CA LEU A 21 -1.12 -25.14 -19.00
C LEU A 21 -0.33 -24.21 -19.93
N TYR A 22 0.05 -24.68 -21.13
CA TYR A 22 0.72 -23.87 -22.14
C TYR A 22 -0.14 -22.68 -22.57
N HIS A 23 -1.43 -22.89 -22.84
CA HIS A 23 -2.35 -21.79 -23.12
C HIS A 23 -2.56 -20.88 -21.92
N HIS A 24 -2.63 -21.42 -20.71
CA HIS A 24 -2.78 -20.61 -19.50
C HIS A 24 -1.57 -19.70 -19.25
N VAL A 25 -0.35 -20.22 -19.45
CA VAL A 25 0.90 -19.48 -19.26
C VAL A 25 1.14 -18.48 -20.40
N ASN A 26 0.81 -18.85 -21.65
CA ASN A 26 1.11 -18.00 -22.81
C ASN A 26 -0.02 -17.07 -23.25
N ASN A 27 -1.26 -17.21 -22.74
CA ASN A 27 -2.35 -16.27 -22.99
C ASN A 27 -2.39 -15.09 -21.99
N ILE A 28 -1.30 -14.84 -21.28
CA ILE A 28 -1.17 -13.63 -20.47
C ILE A 28 -0.95 -12.48 -21.45
N ASN A 29 -2.00 -11.68 -21.69
CA ASN A 29 -1.87 -10.48 -22.51
C ASN A 29 -0.78 -9.57 -21.91
N ASN A 30 0.00 -8.92 -22.77
CA ASN A 30 0.94 -7.89 -22.31
C ASN A 30 0.20 -6.86 -21.46
N ASN A 31 0.75 -6.58 -20.28
CA ASN A 31 0.21 -5.57 -19.39
C ASN A 31 0.28 -4.20 -20.08
N LYS A 32 -0.88 -3.54 -20.19
CA LYS A 32 -1.03 -2.22 -20.83
C LYS A 32 -0.97 -1.06 -19.82
N CYS A 33 -0.85 -1.38 -18.53
CA CYS A 33 -0.63 -0.38 -17.50
C CYS A 33 0.72 0.29 -17.70
N ASP A 34 0.73 1.62 -17.67
CA ASP A 34 1.98 2.35 -17.57
C ASP A 34 2.52 2.22 -16.15
N MET A 35 3.83 2.08 -16.03
CA MET A 35 4.49 2.06 -14.73
C MET A 35 4.45 3.45 -14.08
N THR A 36 4.12 3.51 -12.80
CA THR A 36 4.48 4.66 -11.96
C THR A 36 5.93 4.58 -11.51
N TYR A 37 6.56 5.74 -11.36
CA TYR A 37 7.90 5.88 -10.83
C TYR A 37 7.90 6.79 -9.62
N MET A 38 8.84 6.53 -8.71
CA MET A 38 9.01 7.33 -7.52
C MET A 38 9.57 8.70 -7.91
N PHE A 39 9.01 9.75 -7.33
CA PHE A 39 9.39 11.14 -7.59
C PHE A 39 10.79 11.46 -7.08
N GLN A 40 11.15 10.93 -5.90
CA GLN A 40 12.49 10.97 -5.32
C GLN A 40 12.85 9.62 -4.68
N ARG A 41 14.04 9.54 -4.06
CA ARG A 41 14.53 8.31 -3.41
C ARG A 41 13.53 7.84 -2.33
N PRO A 42 13.02 6.60 -2.41
CA PRO A 42 12.06 6.07 -1.44
C PRO A 42 12.74 5.65 -0.14
N HIS A 43 12.11 5.97 0.98
CA HIS A 43 12.48 5.57 2.34
C HIS A 43 11.30 4.93 3.05
N TYR A 44 11.58 3.88 3.83
CA TYR A 44 10.61 3.19 4.68
C TYR A 44 11.09 3.33 6.12
N ILE A 45 10.45 4.21 6.87
CA ILE A 45 10.81 4.52 8.26
C ILE A 45 10.02 3.56 9.14
N GLU A 46 10.71 2.68 9.86
CA GLU A 46 10.08 1.75 10.78
C GLU A 46 9.41 2.51 11.93
N ILE A 47 8.15 2.16 12.20
CA ILE A 47 7.38 2.68 13.32
C ILE A 47 7.65 1.80 14.53
N ASP A 48 8.09 2.42 15.62
CA ASP A 48 8.33 1.70 16.85
C ASP A 48 7.03 1.10 17.41
N LEU A 49 7.07 -0.19 17.67
CA LEU A 49 5.99 -0.98 18.26
C LEU A 49 6.33 -1.34 19.71
N PRO A 50 5.34 -1.41 20.61
CA PRO A 50 5.56 -1.88 21.98
C PRO A 50 6.26 -3.26 21.99
N PRO A 51 7.13 -3.55 22.97
CA PRO A 51 7.86 -4.81 23.05
C PRO A 51 6.95 -6.05 22.99
N GLU A 52 5.81 -6.02 23.69
CA GLU A 52 4.81 -7.10 23.65
C GLU A 52 4.29 -7.39 22.24
N VAL A 53 4.15 -6.37 21.40
CA VAL A 53 3.74 -6.56 20.00
C VAL A 53 4.87 -7.19 19.20
N LYS A 54 6.12 -6.74 19.40
CA LYS A 54 7.30 -7.31 18.72
C LYS A 54 7.51 -8.78 19.12
N ASP A 55 7.26 -9.15 20.37
CA ASP A 55 7.37 -10.53 20.84
C ASP A 55 6.28 -11.43 20.25
N ASN A 56 5.05 -10.91 20.09
CA ASN A 56 3.92 -11.66 19.54
C ASN A 56 3.92 -11.72 18.00
N PHE A 57 4.53 -10.73 17.34
CA PHE A 57 4.61 -10.61 15.88
C PHE A 57 6.04 -10.28 15.42
N PRO A 58 7.04 -11.12 15.73
CA PRO A 58 8.46 -10.82 15.50
C PRO A 58 8.82 -10.68 14.02
N GLN A 59 8.01 -11.25 13.12
CA GLN A 59 8.21 -11.15 11.68
C GLN A 59 7.47 -9.96 11.03
N TYR A 60 6.64 -9.21 11.77
CA TYR A 60 5.82 -8.15 11.19
C TYR A 60 6.32 -6.77 11.60
N GLY A 61 6.09 -5.79 10.73
CA GLY A 61 6.49 -4.40 10.95
C GLY A 61 5.46 -3.40 10.43
N VAL A 62 5.57 -2.16 10.88
CA VAL A 62 4.81 -1.03 10.34
C VAL A 62 5.83 0.01 9.86
N TYR A 63 5.66 0.52 8.65
CA TYR A 63 6.57 1.49 8.06
C TYR A 63 5.81 2.72 7.57
N ALA A 64 6.35 3.91 7.81
CA ALA A 64 5.94 5.12 7.12
C ALA A 64 6.76 5.29 5.83
N TYR A 65 6.09 5.55 4.72
CA TYR A 65 6.73 5.84 3.44
C TYR A 65 7.00 7.34 3.30
N GLY A 66 8.23 7.69 2.94
CA GLY A 66 8.60 9.06 2.58
C GLY A 66 9.63 9.08 1.48
N GLU A 67 9.80 10.24 0.86
CA GLU A 67 10.78 10.45 -0.22
C GLU A 67 11.62 11.70 0.04
N GLY A 68 12.89 11.64 -0.36
CA GLY A 68 13.82 12.77 -0.25
C GLY A 68 13.84 13.40 1.15
N GLU A 69 13.83 14.73 1.21
CA GLU A 69 13.87 15.50 2.46
C GLU A 69 12.67 15.27 3.39
N TYR A 70 11.52 14.88 2.84
CA TYR A 70 10.34 14.59 3.66
C TYR A 70 10.55 13.36 4.56
N SER A 71 11.38 12.40 4.13
CA SER A 71 11.75 11.26 4.97
C SER A 71 12.38 11.68 6.31
N ILE A 72 13.10 12.81 6.35
CA ILE A 72 13.74 13.35 7.56
C ILE A 72 12.69 13.72 8.63
N HIS A 73 11.54 14.25 8.20
CA HIS A 73 10.44 14.59 9.11
C HIS A 73 9.84 13.31 9.72
N LEU A 74 9.67 12.28 8.90
CA LEU A 74 9.18 10.97 9.35
C LEU A 74 10.15 10.31 10.34
N TYR A 75 11.47 10.37 10.09
CA TYR A 75 12.48 9.88 11.03
C TYR A 75 12.43 10.59 12.39
N LYS A 76 12.00 11.86 12.42
CA LYS A 76 11.80 12.63 13.67
C LYS A 76 10.45 12.37 14.33
N GLY A 77 9.64 11.44 13.81
CA GLY A 77 8.29 11.16 14.31
C GLY A 77 7.29 12.28 14.04
N GLN A 78 7.56 13.17 13.08
CA GLN A 78 6.69 14.30 12.76
C GLN A 78 5.66 13.87 11.72
N PHE A 79 4.46 13.50 12.19
CA PHE A 79 3.32 13.15 11.36
C PHE A 79 2.26 14.27 11.42
N ASN A 80 1.97 14.88 10.28
CA ASN A 80 1.06 16.03 10.15
C ASN A 80 0.17 15.95 8.89
N GLY A 81 0.13 14.79 8.24
CA GLY A 81 -0.74 14.49 7.11
C GLY A 81 -1.89 13.58 7.49
N ILE A 82 -2.67 13.19 6.48
CA ILE A 82 -3.83 12.31 6.65
C ILE A 82 -3.35 10.85 6.57
N PRO A 83 -3.60 10.00 7.58
CA PRO A 83 -3.06 8.66 7.62
C PRO A 83 -3.78 7.72 6.63
N VAL A 84 -2.99 7.08 5.79
CA VAL A 84 -3.42 5.99 4.91
C VAL A 84 -2.61 4.76 5.26
N LEU A 85 -3.26 3.63 5.53
CA LEU A 85 -2.57 2.35 5.76
C LEU A 85 -2.77 1.41 4.57
N PHE A 86 -1.66 1.06 3.94
CA PHE A 86 -1.61 0.05 2.89
C PHE A 86 -1.37 -1.35 3.47
N ILE A 87 -2.14 -2.34 3.00
CA ILE A 87 -2.03 -3.74 3.39
C ILE A 87 -1.68 -4.56 2.14
N PRO A 88 -0.46 -5.15 2.07
CA PRO A 88 -0.04 -5.93 0.92
C PRO A 88 -0.76 -7.28 0.84
N GLY A 89 -0.68 -7.88 -0.33
CA GLY A 89 -1.30 -9.16 -0.66
C GLY A 89 -0.45 -10.39 -0.35
N ASN A 90 -0.95 -11.53 -0.81
CA ASN A 90 -0.26 -12.83 -0.75
C ASN A 90 1.14 -12.75 -1.39
N GLY A 91 2.20 -13.07 -0.63
CA GLY A 91 3.59 -12.96 -1.12
C GLY A 91 4.05 -11.52 -1.41
N GLY A 92 3.23 -10.52 -1.08
CA GLY A 92 3.47 -9.12 -1.39
C GLY A 92 4.39 -8.46 -0.37
N SER A 93 5.26 -7.56 -0.84
CA SER A 93 6.06 -6.70 0.02
C SER A 93 5.28 -5.43 0.38
N HIS A 94 5.52 -4.93 1.59
CA HIS A 94 5.11 -3.59 2.02
C HIS A 94 5.50 -2.48 1.02
N LYS A 95 6.53 -2.72 0.17
CA LYS A 95 6.98 -1.80 -0.89
C LYS A 95 5.99 -1.61 -2.05
N GLN A 96 4.86 -2.32 -2.08
CA GLN A 96 3.80 -2.10 -3.06
C GLN A 96 3.13 -0.72 -2.90
N VAL A 97 3.17 -0.12 -1.71
CA VAL A 97 2.57 1.19 -1.43
C VAL A 97 3.20 2.35 -2.22
N ARG A 98 4.46 2.20 -2.66
CA ARG A 98 5.28 3.30 -3.22
C ARG A 98 4.62 4.06 -4.36
N SER A 99 3.86 3.37 -5.21
CA SER A 99 3.21 3.96 -6.38
C SER A 99 2.15 4.99 -5.97
N LEU A 100 1.26 4.61 -5.05
CA LEU A 100 0.24 5.50 -4.50
C LEU A 100 0.88 6.63 -3.69
N ALA A 101 1.80 6.28 -2.80
CA ALA A 101 2.41 7.23 -1.89
C ALA A 101 3.25 8.28 -2.62
N SER A 102 4.04 7.89 -3.61
CA SER A 102 4.85 8.80 -4.42
C SER A 102 4.01 9.78 -5.24
N VAL A 103 2.99 9.26 -5.93
CA VAL A 103 2.10 10.09 -6.76
C VAL A 103 1.30 11.05 -5.88
N ALA A 104 0.82 10.60 -4.72
CA ALA A 104 0.13 11.47 -3.77
C ALA A 104 1.05 12.54 -3.16
N TYR A 105 2.27 12.17 -2.78
CA TYR A 105 3.25 13.12 -2.25
C TYR A 105 3.63 14.18 -3.28
N ARG A 106 3.95 13.77 -4.52
CA ARG A 106 4.24 14.71 -5.61
C ARG A 106 3.08 15.68 -5.86
N LYS A 107 1.83 15.19 -5.82
CA LYS A 107 0.65 16.03 -5.97
C LYS A 107 0.52 17.07 -4.86
N SER A 108 0.90 16.75 -3.62
CA SER A 108 0.86 17.71 -2.50
C SER A 108 1.91 18.82 -2.60
N LEU A 109 2.88 18.71 -3.51
CA LEU A 109 3.93 19.71 -3.73
C LEU A 109 3.63 20.65 -4.91
N GLU A 110 2.50 20.47 -5.61
CA GLU A 110 2.08 21.35 -6.71
C GLU A 110 1.83 22.79 -6.18
N ASP A 111 2.23 23.83 -6.93
CA ASP A 111 2.16 25.24 -6.48
C ASP A 111 0.71 25.73 -6.22
N ASP A 112 -0.25 25.18 -6.97
CA ASP A 112 -1.70 25.35 -6.79
C ASP A 112 -2.33 24.15 -6.08
N GLY A 113 -1.50 23.29 -5.50
CA GLY A 113 -1.88 22.10 -4.77
C GLY A 113 -2.53 22.40 -3.42
N PRO A 114 -3.13 21.36 -2.81
CA PRO A 114 -3.80 21.49 -1.53
C PRO A 114 -2.80 21.76 -0.39
N ASP A 115 -3.27 22.47 0.64
CA ASP A 115 -2.52 22.79 1.85
C ASP A 115 -2.29 21.59 2.81
N PHE A 116 -2.49 20.36 2.32
CA PHE A 116 -2.38 19.10 3.07
C PHE A 116 -1.74 18.00 2.21
N HIS A 117 -1.28 16.93 2.88
CA HIS A 117 -0.75 15.74 2.25
C HIS A 117 -1.19 14.48 3.01
N PHE A 118 -0.80 13.31 2.52
CA PHE A 118 -1.08 12.02 3.14
C PHE A 118 0.19 11.44 3.77
N ASN A 119 0.07 10.91 4.98
CA ASN A 119 1.09 10.06 5.57
C ASN A 119 0.74 8.61 5.21
N PHE A 120 1.45 8.05 4.23
CA PHE A 120 1.27 6.65 3.84
C PHE A 120 2.07 5.74 4.78
N PHE A 121 1.35 4.86 5.45
CA PHE A 121 1.88 3.75 6.22
C PHE A 121 1.66 2.45 5.45
N THR A 122 2.46 1.44 5.74
CA THR A 122 2.29 0.08 5.23
C THR A 122 2.65 -0.92 6.30
N VAL A 123 1.93 -2.03 6.37
CA VAL A 123 2.37 -3.19 7.16
C VAL A 123 3.32 -4.06 6.34
N ASP A 124 4.35 -4.59 6.99
CA ASP A 124 5.10 -5.74 6.50
C ASP A 124 4.60 -6.99 7.20
N ILE A 125 4.07 -7.91 6.40
CA ILE A 125 3.53 -9.21 6.84
C ILE A 125 4.46 -10.36 6.43
N ASN A 126 5.74 -10.07 6.24
CA ASN A 126 6.81 -11.01 5.86
C ASN A 126 6.51 -11.80 4.58
N GLY A 127 5.67 -11.26 3.69
CA GLY A 127 5.24 -11.95 2.46
C GLY A 127 4.53 -13.29 2.71
N GLU A 128 3.93 -13.51 3.89
CA GLU A 128 3.28 -14.78 4.20
C GLU A 128 2.13 -15.11 3.22
N LEU A 129 1.96 -16.40 2.93
CA LEU A 129 0.99 -16.88 1.94
C LEU A 129 -0.43 -16.97 2.50
N GLY A 130 -1.01 -15.82 2.87
CA GLY A 130 -2.35 -15.72 3.46
C GLY A 130 -3.47 -16.24 2.55
N ALA A 131 -3.24 -16.37 1.24
CA ALA A 131 -4.24 -16.94 0.33
C ALA A 131 -4.42 -18.46 0.50
N LEU A 132 -3.53 -19.13 1.25
CA LEU A 132 -3.47 -20.59 1.34
C LEU A 132 -3.79 -21.13 2.74
N TYR A 133 -3.88 -20.27 3.76
CA TYR A 133 -4.04 -20.71 5.15
C TYR A 133 -4.77 -19.67 6.03
N GLY A 134 -5.92 -20.07 6.60
CA GLY A 134 -6.80 -19.19 7.39
C GLY A 134 -6.15 -18.56 8.63
N PRO A 135 -5.39 -19.31 9.46
CA PRO A 135 -4.72 -18.76 10.64
C PRO A 135 -3.69 -17.66 10.34
N VAL A 136 -3.09 -17.66 9.15
CA VAL A 136 -2.24 -16.54 8.71
C VAL A 136 -3.08 -15.28 8.54
N LEU A 137 -4.25 -15.35 7.91
CA LEU A 137 -5.15 -14.20 7.79
C LEU A 137 -5.66 -13.71 9.14
N GLN A 138 -5.92 -14.61 10.08
CA GLN A 138 -6.30 -14.24 11.45
C GLN A 138 -5.18 -13.45 12.15
N ARG A 139 -3.93 -13.91 12.03
CA ARG A 139 -2.75 -13.24 12.58
C ARG A 139 -2.50 -11.88 11.92
N GLN A 140 -2.60 -11.81 10.59
CA GLN A 140 -2.50 -10.56 9.84
C GLN A 140 -3.59 -9.57 10.25
N THR A 141 -4.82 -10.03 10.47
CA THR A 141 -5.94 -9.20 10.95
C THR A 141 -5.66 -8.64 12.35
N ALA A 142 -5.14 -9.46 13.26
CA ALA A 142 -4.75 -9.00 14.60
C ALA A 142 -3.65 -7.94 14.52
N PHE A 143 -2.61 -8.17 13.72
CA PHE A 143 -1.53 -7.20 13.57
C PHE A 143 -1.97 -5.88 12.92
N VAL A 144 -2.79 -5.94 11.85
CA VAL A 144 -3.32 -4.73 11.21
C VAL A 144 -4.20 -3.93 12.19
N THR A 145 -4.97 -4.60 13.05
CA THR A 145 -5.76 -3.94 14.12
C THR A 145 -4.85 -3.18 15.09
N ILE A 146 -3.70 -3.75 15.46
CA ILE A 146 -2.67 -3.07 16.27
C ILE A 146 -2.06 -1.89 15.49
N ALA A 147 -1.73 -2.08 14.21
CA ALA A 147 -1.14 -1.05 13.37
C ALA A 147 -2.04 0.19 13.22
N ILE A 148 -3.36 -0.01 13.01
CA ILE A 148 -4.34 1.09 12.93
C ILE A 148 -4.30 1.94 14.20
N ARG A 149 -4.36 1.29 15.38
CA ARG A 149 -4.33 2.01 16.66
C ARG A 149 -2.99 2.71 16.90
N ARG A 150 -1.88 2.05 16.57
CA ARG A 150 -0.55 2.65 16.69
C ARG A 150 -0.44 3.89 15.82
N ILE A 151 -0.91 3.84 14.57
CA ILE A 151 -0.88 4.99 13.65
C ILE A 151 -1.65 6.17 14.23
N LEU A 152 -2.87 5.97 14.75
CA LEU A 152 -3.64 7.04 15.38
C LEU A 152 -2.92 7.63 16.61
N GLN A 153 -2.28 6.77 17.41
CA GLN A 153 -1.50 7.18 18.59
C GLN A 153 -0.26 8.03 18.22
N LEU A 154 0.38 7.81 17.07
CA LEU A 154 1.53 8.62 16.64
C LEU A 154 1.21 10.12 16.55
N TYR A 155 -0.04 10.47 16.21
CA TYR A 155 -0.47 11.87 16.12
C TYR A 155 -0.80 12.50 17.47
N ASP A 156 -1.04 11.68 18.50
CA ASP A 156 -1.10 12.15 19.89
C ASP A 156 0.29 12.45 20.44
N GLU A 157 1.27 11.62 20.07
CA GLU A 157 2.66 11.73 20.51
C GLU A 157 3.43 12.83 19.77
N GLY A 158 3.20 12.99 18.47
CA GLY A 158 3.88 13.96 17.59
C GLY A 158 3.27 15.37 17.57
N GLY A 159 2.08 15.58 18.17
CA GLY A 159 1.43 16.89 18.28
C GLY A 159 1.94 17.75 19.45
N VAL A 160 2.62 17.14 20.41
CA VAL A 160 3.36 17.83 21.46
C VAL A 160 4.82 17.82 21.04
N GLY A 161 5.42 18.98 20.80
CA GLY A 161 6.85 19.09 20.54
C GLY A 161 7.65 18.59 21.74
N ASN A 162 7.85 17.27 21.84
CA ASN A 162 8.71 16.67 22.84
C ASN A 162 10.14 16.71 22.30
N SER A 163 10.78 17.84 22.54
CA SER A 163 12.22 17.95 22.57
C SER A 163 12.71 17.08 23.75
N GLY A 164 12.90 15.78 23.55
CA GLY A 164 13.23 14.90 24.67
C GLY A 164 13.51 13.45 24.33
N SER A 165 14.79 13.17 24.07
CA SER A 165 15.45 11.87 24.32
C SER A 165 15.20 10.71 23.35
N GLY A 166 15.55 10.91 22.08
CA GLY A 166 16.08 9.82 21.24
C GLY A 166 17.61 9.81 21.36
N GLY A 167 18.16 8.70 21.84
CA GLY A 167 19.59 8.55 22.14
C GLY A 167 20.50 8.95 20.97
N VAL A 168 21.48 9.80 21.29
CA VAL A 168 22.57 10.20 20.39
C VAL A 168 23.46 8.97 20.17
N GLY A 169 23.22 8.25 19.08
CA GLY A 169 24.22 7.39 18.45
C GLY A 169 25.21 8.27 17.70
N ASN A 170 26.27 8.68 18.40
CA ASN A 170 27.33 9.50 17.83
C ASN A 170 28.25 8.63 16.97
N SER A 171 28.19 8.76 15.64
CA SER A 171 29.32 8.37 14.78
C SER A 171 29.24 9.09 13.43
N GLY A 172 29.83 10.27 13.40
CA GLY A 172 30.10 11.03 12.18
C GLY A 172 31.08 12.14 12.54
N ASN A 173 32.37 11.84 12.46
CA ASN A 173 33.42 12.85 12.55
C ASN A 173 34.13 12.85 11.19
N ASP A 174 33.68 13.73 10.30
CA ASP A 174 34.45 14.16 9.15
C ASP A 174 35.42 15.24 9.61
N GLY A 175 36.71 14.95 9.49
CA GLY A 175 37.78 15.89 9.76
C GLY A 175 38.99 15.58 8.88
N ASN A 176 39.11 16.31 7.77
CA ASN A 176 40.36 16.50 7.04
C ASN A 176 41.40 17.19 7.95
N GLY A 177 42.65 16.71 7.94
CA GLY A 177 43.77 17.47 8.50
C GLY A 177 44.99 16.63 8.89
N ASP A 178 45.92 16.53 7.95
CA ASP A 178 47.39 16.51 8.08
C ASP A 178 48.11 15.48 8.99
N GLY A 179 49.22 14.97 8.43
CA GLY A 179 49.92 13.79 8.91
C GLY A 179 50.86 13.97 10.10
N ASN A 180 51.28 12.84 10.68
CA ASN A 180 52.69 12.48 10.80
C ASN A 180 52.87 11.02 11.26
N SER A 181 53.93 10.40 10.72
CA SER A 181 54.78 9.30 11.21
C SER A 181 54.39 8.46 12.43
N GLY A 182 54.55 7.13 12.31
CA GLY A 182 54.84 6.27 13.46
C GLY A 182 54.76 4.77 13.18
N ASN A 183 55.93 4.13 12.99
CA ASN A 183 56.15 2.68 12.96
C ASN A 183 55.61 1.96 14.20
N GLY A 184 55.25 0.69 14.07
CA GLY A 184 55.11 -0.20 15.23
C GLY A 184 54.52 -1.56 14.90
N ASP A 185 55.41 -2.54 14.75
CA ASP A 185 55.14 -3.97 14.59
C ASP A 185 54.28 -4.58 15.71
N GLY A 186 53.55 -5.66 15.40
CA GLY A 186 52.87 -6.44 16.43
C GLY A 186 52.01 -7.58 15.90
N ASN A 187 52.65 -8.63 15.40
CA ASN A 187 52.03 -9.88 14.99
C ASN A 187 51.77 -10.80 16.22
N SER A 188 50.60 -11.46 16.29
CA SER A 188 50.31 -12.75 16.99
C SER A 188 48.81 -12.81 17.31
N GLY A 189 48.06 -13.89 17.12
CA GLY A 189 48.33 -15.22 16.59
C GLY A 189 47.05 -16.07 16.68
N ASN A 190 47.04 -17.16 15.92
CA ASN A 190 46.35 -18.45 16.12
C ASN A 190 44.80 -18.50 16.17
N GLU A 191 44.17 -19.14 15.18
CA GLU A 191 43.79 -20.58 15.10
C GLU A 191 42.35 -20.78 15.62
N SER A 192 41.46 -21.63 15.11
CA SER A 192 41.44 -22.59 14.02
C SER A 192 39.98 -23.04 13.81
N SER A 193 39.67 -23.42 12.57
CA SER A 193 38.78 -24.52 12.14
C SER A 193 37.40 -24.74 12.77
N GLY A 194 36.38 -24.65 11.91
CA GLY A 194 35.11 -25.37 12.05
C GLY A 194 34.50 -25.65 10.67
N ASN A 195 34.73 -26.86 10.15
CA ASN A 195 34.11 -27.40 8.93
C ASN A 195 32.61 -27.67 9.15
N GLY A 196 31.78 -27.39 8.13
CA GLY A 196 30.39 -27.84 8.05
C GLY A 196 29.84 -27.72 6.62
N ASN A 197 29.61 -28.87 5.98
CA ASN A 197 29.33 -29.05 4.56
C ASN A 197 27.98 -28.51 4.05
N SER A 198 28.04 -28.11 2.78
CA SER A 198 27.04 -28.02 1.71
C SER A 198 25.65 -28.66 1.90
N GLY A 199 24.63 -27.79 1.86
CA GLY A 199 23.27 -28.09 1.41
C GLY A 199 22.99 -27.27 0.15
N ASN A 200 22.49 -27.93 -0.90
CA ASN A 200 22.37 -27.43 -2.26
C ASN A 200 20.93 -26.98 -2.51
N ASP A 201 20.66 -25.67 -2.47
CA ASP A 201 19.35 -25.12 -2.80
C ASP A 201 19.36 -24.58 -4.24
N GLY A 202 18.82 -25.40 -5.14
CA GLY A 202 18.51 -25.02 -6.52
C GLY A 202 17.44 -23.94 -6.52
N SER A 203 17.87 -22.69 -6.66
CA SER A 203 17.01 -21.55 -6.92
C SER A 203 16.70 -21.51 -8.41
N GLY A 204 15.41 -21.66 -8.76
CA GLY A 204 14.90 -21.41 -10.10
C GLY A 204 14.90 -19.91 -10.40
N ASP A 205 15.29 -19.60 -11.63
CA ASP A 205 15.70 -18.28 -12.11
C ASP A 205 14.59 -17.22 -12.04
N GLY A 206 14.75 -16.25 -11.14
CA GLY A 206 14.10 -14.95 -11.22
C GLY A 206 14.96 -14.02 -12.07
N ASN A 207 14.46 -13.67 -13.26
CA ASN A 207 15.13 -12.80 -14.24
C ASN A 207 15.75 -11.56 -13.60
N SER A 208 17.05 -11.43 -13.81
CA SER A 208 17.92 -10.33 -13.48
C SER A 208 17.58 -9.07 -14.28
N GLY A 209 17.14 -8.02 -13.57
CA GLY A 209 17.25 -6.64 -14.05
C GLY A 209 18.67 -6.17 -13.78
N ASN A 210 19.41 -5.92 -14.85
CA ASN A 210 20.81 -5.54 -14.86
C ASN A 210 21.04 -4.19 -14.13
N ASP A 211 21.89 -4.18 -13.10
CA ASP A 211 22.42 -2.94 -12.50
C ASP A 211 23.42 -2.31 -13.48
N GLY A 212 22.91 -1.42 -14.32
CA GLY A 212 23.69 -0.57 -15.20
C GLY A 212 23.90 0.80 -14.55
N SER A 213 25.10 0.99 -14.00
CA SER A 213 25.86 2.24 -13.88
C SER A 213 25.09 3.57 -14.02
N ASP A 214 25.10 4.33 -12.94
CA ASP A 214 24.85 5.77 -12.90
C ASP A 214 25.47 6.49 -14.10
N ASN A 215 24.62 7.14 -14.88
CA ASN A 215 24.96 8.36 -15.60
C ASN A 215 23.69 9.20 -15.64
N GLY A 216 23.72 10.33 -14.92
CA GLY A 216 22.67 11.31 -14.97
C GLY A 216 22.42 11.76 -16.40
N ASN A 217 21.14 11.90 -16.75
CA ASN A 217 20.76 12.73 -17.87
C ASN A 217 19.47 13.47 -17.58
N SER A 218 19.58 14.78 -17.75
CA SER A 218 18.52 15.78 -17.81
C SER A 218 17.53 15.52 -18.94
N GLY A 219 16.24 15.68 -18.65
CA GLY A 219 15.22 16.26 -19.53
C GLY A 219 14.87 15.53 -20.84
N ASN A 220 13.59 15.17 -20.96
CA ASN A 220 12.76 15.86 -21.95
C ASN A 220 11.27 15.73 -21.59
N GLU A 221 10.64 16.88 -21.41
CA GLU A 221 9.19 17.02 -21.30
C GLU A 221 8.57 16.65 -22.65
N SER A 222 7.61 15.73 -22.63
CA SER A 222 6.70 15.52 -23.74
C SER A 222 5.35 16.08 -23.33
N SER A 223 5.03 17.23 -23.92
CA SER A 223 3.75 17.90 -23.88
C SER A 223 2.68 17.01 -24.49
N ASP A 224 1.76 16.48 -23.69
CA ASP A 224 0.50 15.95 -24.19
C ASP A 224 -0.60 17.00 -24.06
N ASN A 225 -0.96 17.56 -25.21
CA ASN A 225 -2.14 18.37 -25.44
C ASN A 225 -3.41 17.52 -25.21
N GLY A 226 -4.15 17.85 -24.15
CA GLY A 226 -5.46 17.27 -23.83
C GLY A 226 -6.51 18.36 -23.61
N ASN A 227 -7.05 18.83 -24.73
CA ASN A 227 -8.27 19.62 -24.95
C ASN A 227 -9.02 20.21 -23.74
N SER A 228 -9.00 21.55 -23.65
CA SER A 228 -9.85 22.36 -22.77
C SER A 228 -11.29 22.42 -23.28
N GLY A 229 -12.22 21.88 -22.49
CA GLY A 229 -13.64 22.19 -22.59
C GLY A 229 -13.91 23.56 -21.98
N SER A 230 -14.41 24.48 -22.80
CA SER A 230 -14.85 25.83 -22.44
C SER A 230 -16.17 25.83 -21.67
N GLU A 231 -16.27 26.73 -20.67
CA GLU A 231 -17.43 27.54 -20.22
C GLU A 231 -17.23 27.87 -18.71
N SER A 232 -17.41 29.07 -18.16
CA SER A 232 -17.96 30.34 -18.62
C SER A 232 -17.44 31.48 -17.72
N ASN A 233 -17.48 32.71 -18.24
CA ASN A 233 -16.94 33.93 -17.65
C ASN A 233 -17.62 34.33 -16.33
N GLY A 234 -16.83 34.44 -15.27
CA GLY A 234 -17.16 35.20 -14.05
C GLY A 234 -16.08 36.24 -13.78
N ASN A 235 -16.39 37.51 -14.02
CA ASN A 235 -15.55 38.66 -13.67
C ASN A 235 -15.24 38.68 -12.17
N GLY A 236 -13.96 38.66 -11.79
CA GLY A 236 -13.51 38.76 -10.40
C GLY A 236 -12.11 39.33 -10.29
N ASN A 237 -12.05 40.64 -10.06
CA ASN A 237 -10.92 41.51 -9.75
C ASN A 237 -9.51 40.91 -9.51
N SER A 238 -8.55 41.48 -10.24
CA SER A 238 -7.10 41.49 -9.97
C SER A 238 -6.81 41.99 -8.55
N GLY A 239 -6.66 41.05 -7.61
CA GLY A 239 -6.07 41.27 -6.31
C GLY A 239 -4.57 40.97 -6.34
N ASN A 240 -3.77 42.01 -6.16
CA ASN A 240 -2.32 42.00 -6.06
C ASN A 240 -1.82 40.93 -5.06
N LYS A 241 -1.24 39.81 -5.53
CA LYS A 241 -0.59 38.81 -4.65
C LYS A 241 0.74 39.38 -4.17
N SER A 242 0.68 40.19 -3.13
CA SER A 242 1.85 40.65 -2.39
C SER A 242 2.61 39.47 -1.80
N ASN A 243 3.86 39.33 -2.21
CA ASN A 243 5.02 38.92 -1.41
C ASN A 243 4.67 38.09 -0.15
N ARG A 244 4.63 36.76 -0.28
CA ARG A 244 4.57 35.82 0.86
C ARG A 244 5.94 35.78 1.56
N ASN A 245 6.33 36.90 2.16
CA ASN A 245 7.40 36.98 3.15
C ASN A 245 7.04 38.12 4.09
N GLY A 246 6.38 37.77 5.19
CA GLY A 246 5.95 38.75 6.20
C GLY A 246 5.17 38.12 7.33
N ASN A 247 5.89 37.72 8.38
CA ASN A 247 5.45 37.54 9.77
C ASN A 247 4.81 36.21 10.18
N THR A 248 5.65 35.18 10.38
CA THR A 248 5.43 34.16 11.42
C THR A 248 6.73 33.97 12.19
N VAL A 249 6.83 34.65 13.33
CA VAL A 249 7.76 34.26 14.39
C VAL A 249 7.21 32.92 14.93
N ASN A 250 7.94 31.82 14.68
CA ASN A 250 7.61 30.41 15.00
C ASN A 250 6.55 29.74 14.10
N GLY A 251 6.87 29.58 12.81
CA GLY A 251 5.97 29.05 11.77
C GLY A 251 5.81 27.52 11.72
N THR A 252 5.16 26.91 12.71
CA THR A 252 4.55 25.57 12.56
C THR A 252 3.02 25.72 12.55
N ARG A 253 2.38 25.36 11.44
CA ARG A 253 0.91 25.22 11.38
C ARG A 253 0.48 24.19 12.45
N PRO A 254 -0.67 24.38 13.14
CA PRO A 254 -1.15 23.41 14.12
C PRO A 254 -1.33 22.05 13.47
N VAL A 255 -0.70 21.02 14.03
CA VAL A 255 -0.89 19.63 13.60
C VAL A 255 -2.35 19.25 13.89
N VAL A 256 -3.11 18.93 12.84
CA VAL A 256 -4.49 18.47 12.99
C VAL A 256 -4.44 16.97 13.31
N LYS A 257 -4.85 16.61 14.53
CA LYS A 257 -4.97 15.20 14.92
C LYS A 257 -6.04 14.51 14.05
N PRO A 258 -5.71 13.43 13.32
CA PRO A 258 -6.67 12.63 12.60
C PRO A 258 -7.48 11.76 13.56
N ASP A 259 -8.77 11.56 13.25
CA ASP A 259 -9.67 10.70 14.01
C ASP A 259 -9.79 9.29 13.40
N SER A 260 -9.25 9.11 12.19
CA SER A 260 -9.48 7.93 11.35
C SER A 260 -8.30 7.63 10.43
N VAL A 261 -8.17 6.38 10.00
CA VAL A 261 -7.20 5.90 9.00
C VAL A 261 -7.96 5.40 7.76
N ILE A 262 -7.49 5.79 6.57
CA ILE A 262 -7.98 5.24 5.31
C ILE A 262 -7.24 3.92 5.04
N LEU A 263 -7.96 2.83 4.76
CA LEU A 263 -7.32 1.55 4.40
C LEU A 263 -7.28 1.36 2.90
N ILE A 264 -6.13 0.92 2.39
CA ILE A 264 -5.97 0.45 1.01
C ILE A 264 -5.40 -0.96 1.05
N GLY A 265 -6.15 -1.95 0.57
CA GLY A 265 -5.73 -3.35 0.60
C GLY A 265 -5.57 -3.93 -0.80
N HIS A 266 -4.45 -4.58 -1.07
CA HIS A 266 -4.22 -5.30 -2.31
C HIS A 266 -4.39 -6.81 -2.11
N SER A 267 -5.10 -7.50 -3.02
CA SER A 267 -5.29 -8.95 -2.97
C SER A 267 -5.83 -9.38 -1.60
N MET A 268 -5.22 -10.36 -0.94
CA MET A 268 -5.59 -10.78 0.42
C MET A 268 -5.52 -9.66 1.48
N GLY A 269 -4.71 -8.62 1.28
CA GLY A 269 -4.64 -7.47 2.18
C GLY A 269 -5.95 -6.70 2.27
N GLY A 270 -6.76 -6.66 1.20
CA GLY A 270 -8.12 -6.10 1.27
C GLY A 270 -9.10 -6.99 2.03
N MET A 271 -8.91 -8.31 2.05
CA MET A 271 -9.70 -9.20 2.91
C MET A 271 -9.32 -9.04 4.38
N VAL A 272 -8.03 -8.88 4.68
CA VAL A 272 -7.55 -8.53 6.02
C VAL A 272 -8.12 -7.17 6.45
N GLY A 273 -8.11 -6.17 5.57
CA GLY A 273 -8.70 -4.86 5.82
C GLY A 273 -10.20 -4.92 6.15
N ARG A 274 -10.97 -5.80 5.49
CA ARG A 274 -12.37 -6.06 5.85
C ARG A 274 -12.51 -6.80 7.18
N ALA A 275 -11.57 -7.70 7.49
CA ALA A 275 -11.65 -8.57 8.65
C ALA A 275 -11.38 -7.86 9.98
N VAL A 276 -10.79 -6.66 9.97
CA VAL A 276 -10.45 -5.91 11.19
C VAL A 276 -11.66 -5.66 12.09
N TYR A 277 -12.86 -5.47 11.54
CA TYR A 277 -14.09 -5.31 12.33
C TYR A 277 -14.55 -6.59 13.04
N THR A 278 -14.09 -7.75 12.58
CA THR A 278 -14.41 -9.05 13.19
C THR A 278 -13.40 -9.47 14.27
N HIS A 279 -12.33 -8.70 14.43
CA HIS A 279 -11.27 -8.95 15.40
C HIS A 279 -11.49 -8.12 16.67
N ARG A 280 -11.28 -8.75 17.81
CA ARG A 280 -11.39 -8.14 19.14
C ARG A 280 -10.16 -8.50 19.94
N ASP A 281 -9.54 -7.51 20.55
CA ASP A 281 -8.44 -7.66 21.49
C ASP A 281 -8.76 -6.94 22.80
N ASN A 282 -7.75 -6.81 23.67
CA ASN A 282 -7.87 -6.14 24.97
C ASN A 282 -8.25 -4.65 24.84
N ASN A 283 -7.97 -4.04 23.69
CA ASN A 283 -8.29 -2.64 23.36
C ASN A 283 -9.62 -2.51 22.60
N GLY A 284 -10.45 -3.57 22.61
CA GLY A 284 -11.76 -3.59 21.96
C GLY A 284 -11.72 -4.02 20.50
N THR A 285 -12.71 -3.58 19.73
CA THR A 285 -12.80 -3.79 18.28
C THR A 285 -12.45 -2.51 17.53
N ILE A 286 -12.04 -2.62 16.27
CA ILE A 286 -11.95 -1.45 15.39
C ILE A 286 -13.37 -0.91 15.16
N THR A 287 -13.57 0.39 15.35
CA THR A 287 -14.86 1.02 15.12
C THR A 287 -14.95 1.58 13.69
N PRO A 288 -16.15 1.69 13.10
CA PRO A 288 -16.40 2.37 11.83
C PRO A 288 -15.80 3.78 11.75
N THR A 289 -15.72 4.49 12.87
CA THR A 289 -15.13 5.83 12.95
C THR A 289 -13.60 5.83 12.82
N MET A 290 -12.92 4.77 13.27
CA MET A 290 -11.47 4.63 13.12
C MET A 290 -11.09 4.29 11.67
N VAL A 291 -11.96 3.57 10.96
CA VAL A 291 -11.77 3.21 9.56
C VAL A 291 -13.07 3.45 8.80
N PRO A 292 -13.31 4.67 8.30
CA PRO A 292 -14.52 5.03 7.56
C PRO A 292 -14.45 4.72 6.06
N LEU A 293 -13.25 4.51 5.50
CA LEU A 293 -13.03 4.28 4.07
C LEU A 293 -12.05 3.12 3.86
N ILE A 294 -12.49 2.13 3.09
CA ILE A 294 -11.67 0.99 2.66
C ILE A 294 -11.69 0.94 1.13
N ILE A 295 -10.51 0.99 0.51
CA ILE A 295 -10.30 0.80 -0.92
C ILE A 295 -9.60 -0.53 -1.12
N THR A 296 -10.10 -1.38 -2.00
CA THR A 296 -9.50 -2.68 -2.27
C THR A 296 -9.14 -2.81 -3.75
N GLN A 297 -8.00 -3.44 -4.01
CA GLN A 297 -7.46 -3.67 -5.34
C GLN A 297 -7.26 -5.16 -5.53
N ALA A 298 -7.91 -5.75 -6.52
CA ALA A 298 -7.80 -7.16 -6.87
C ALA A 298 -8.07 -8.13 -5.68
N THR A 299 -8.92 -7.74 -4.73
CA THR A 299 -9.18 -8.56 -3.54
C THR A 299 -10.23 -9.64 -3.80
N PRO A 300 -9.98 -10.92 -3.47
CA PRO A 300 -11.01 -11.95 -3.55
C PRO A 300 -11.99 -11.79 -2.39
N HIS A 301 -13.10 -11.08 -2.59
CA HIS A 301 -14.04 -10.75 -1.53
C HIS A 301 -14.99 -11.87 -1.12
N THR A 302 -15.49 -12.61 -2.09
CA THR A 302 -16.63 -13.53 -1.86
C THR A 302 -16.20 -14.92 -1.41
N ARG A 303 -15.07 -15.42 -1.89
CA ARG A 303 -14.52 -16.73 -1.53
C ARG A 303 -13.02 -16.82 -1.83
N PRO A 304 -12.27 -17.73 -1.19
CA PRO A 304 -10.86 -17.94 -1.50
C PRO A 304 -10.62 -18.27 -2.97
N VAL A 305 -9.43 -17.93 -3.47
CA VAL A 305 -9.02 -18.28 -4.85
C VAL A 305 -8.88 -19.80 -4.98
N ILE A 306 -8.19 -20.39 -3.99
CA ILE A 306 -8.02 -21.83 -3.81
C ILE A 306 -8.39 -22.12 -2.35
N VAL A 307 -9.19 -23.16 -2.14
CA VAL A 307 -9.57 -23.63 -0.81
C VAL A 307 -8.65 -24.81 -0.48
N LEU A 308 -7.67 -24.60 0.40
CA LEU A 308 -6.73 -25.65 0.83
C LEU A 308 -6.98 -26.11 2.27
N ASP A 309 -7.62 -25.28 3.09
CA ASP A 309 -7.95 -25.56 4.48
C ASP A 309 -9.35 -25.06 4.85
N GLN A 310 -10.00 -25.75 5.80
CA GLN A 310 -11.32 -25.36 6.29
C GLN A 310 -11.28 -24.00 7.00
N GLN A 311 -10.19 -23.70 7.73
CA GLN A 311 -10.05 -22.47 8.49
C GLN A 311 -10.04 -21.21 7.59
N LEU A 312 -9.60 -21.32 6.34
CA LEU A 312 -9.70 -20.24 5.36
C LEU A 312 -11.14 -20.00 4.91
N ASN A 313 -11.93 -21.05 4.68
CA ASN A 313 -13.36 -20.90 4.43
C ASN A 313 -14.05 -20.28 5.64
N ASP A 314 -13.80 -20.80 6.84
CA ASP A 314 -14.38 -20.27 8.08
C ASP A 314 -14.04 -18.79 8.29
N PHE A 315 -12.82 -18.37 7.92
CA PHE A 315 -12.41 -16.98 7.95
C PHE A 315 -13.25 -16.13 6.98
N TYR A 316 -13.43 -16.58 5.73
CA TYR A 316 -14.24 -15.88 4.74
C TYR A 316 -15.71 -15.82 5.14
N ASP A 317 -16.27 -16.92 5.62
CA ASP A 317 -17.67 -17.01 6.07
C ASP A 317 -17.90 -16.07 7.24
N LYS A 318 -16.98 -16.02 8.21
CA LYS A 318 -17.04 -15.08 9.33
C LYS A 318 -17.04 -13.62 8.86
N VAL A 319 -16.09 -13.26 7.97
CA VAL A 319 -15.97 -11.88 7.47
C VAL A 319 -17.18 -11.49 6.63
N ASN A 320 -17.61 -12.34 5.70
CA ASN A 320 -18.74 -12.05 4.84
C ASN A 320 -20.06 -12.01 5.61
N ALA A 321 -20.29 -12.93 6.54
CA ALA A 321 -21.49 -12.91 7.39
C ALA A 321 -21.56 -11.62 8.21
N TYR A 322 -20.46 -11.21 8.85
CA TYR A 322 -20.41 -9.95 9.61
C TYR A 322 -20.73 -8.74 8.72
N TRP A 323 -20.08 -8.65 7.55
CA TRP A 323 -20.33 -7.53 6.62
C TRP A 323 -21.75 -7.51 6.07
N ILE A 324 -22.38 -8.67 5.85
CA ILE A 324 -23.78 -8.75 5.39
C ILE A 324 -24.73 -8.32 6.52
N MET A 325 -24.53 -8.83 7.74
CA MET A 325 -25.39 -8.53 8.87
C MET A 325 -25.30 -7.07 9.29
N GLU A 326 -24.09 -6.50 9.31
CA GLU A 326 -23.84 -5.16 9.83
C GLU A 326 -23.85 -4.06 8.75
N ARG A 327 -24.08 -4.40 7.46
CA ARG A 327 -24.01 -3.42 6.36
C ARG A 327 -24.91 -2.21 6.60
N ASP A 328 -26.12 -2.44 7.09
CA ASP A 328 -27.14 -1.42 7.34
C ASP A 328 -27.20 -0.95 8.81
N TYR A 329 -26.30 -1.47 9.66
CA TYR A 329 -26.22 -1.18 11.09
C TYR A 329 -24.88 -0.54 11.44
N ASP A 330 -23.95 -1.30 12.05
CA ASP A 330 -22.67 -0.76 12.50
C ASP A 330 -21.81 -0.27 11.33
N LEU A 331 -21.84 -0.94 10.19
CA LEU A 331 -21.02 -0.59 9.01
C LEU A 331 -21.70 0.41 8.06
N LYS A 332 -22.88 0.95 8.41
CA LYS A 332 -23.66 1.82 7.50
C LYS A 332 -22.86 3.01 6.96
N ASP A 333 -21.98 3.59 7.77
CA ASP A 333 -21.18 4.77 7.44
C ASP A 333 -19.80 4.42 6.88
N VAL A 334 -19.41 3.15 6.90
CA VAL A 334 -18.19 2.69 6.24
C VAL A 334 -18.43 2.62 4.73
N VAL A 335 -17.53 3.24 3.97
CA VAL A 335 -17.52 3.20 2.52
C VAL A 335 -16.51 2.15 2.05
N LEU A 336 -17.01 1.15 1.30
CA LEU A 336 -16.19 0.11 0.68
C LEU A 336 -16.15 0.30 -0.84
N VAL A 337 -14.96 0.60 -1.35
CA VAL A 337 -14.68 0.76 -2.79
C VAL A 337 -13.80 -0.40 -3.25
N THR A 338 -14.23 -1.13 -4.28
CA THR A 338 -13.50 -2.30 -4.78
C THR A 338 -13.17 -2.14 -6.26
N VAL A 339 -11.91 -2.31 -6.62
CA VAL A 339 -11.44 -2.28 -8.01
C VAL A 339 -10.77 -3.60 -8.38
N GLY A 340 -11.39 -4.36 -9.30
CA GLY A 340 -10.79 -5.59 -9.85
C GLY A 340 -9.84 -5.32 -11.03
N GLY A 341 -8.84 -6.18 -11.25
CA GLY A 341 -7.95 -6.09 -12.41
C GLY A 341 -8.63 -6.45 -13.76
N GLY A 342 -9.83 -7.03 -13.70
CA GLY A 342 -10.57 -7.41 -14.90
C GLY A 342 -10.00 -8.68 -15.54
N ARG A 343 -10.09 -8.81 -16.87
CA ARG A 343 -9.75 -10.06 -17.57
C ARG A 343 -8.30 -10.52 -17.41
N ASN A 344 -7.35 -9.59 -17.24
CA ASN A 344 -5.93 -9.91 -17.09
C ASN A 344 -5.55 -10.30 -15.66
N ASP A 345 -6.44 -10.10 -14.69
CA ASP A 345 -6.27 -10.66 -13.35
C ASP A 345 -6.68 -12.14 -13.34
N ILE A 346 -5.70 -12.98 -13.67
CA ILE A 346 -5.87 -14.43 -13.69
C ILE A 346 -5.90 -15.05 -12.29
N GLN A 347 -5.44 -14.32 -11.26
CA GLN A 347 -5.39 -14.84 -9.88
C GLN A 347 -6.73 -14.62 -9.19
N VAL A 348 -7.32 -13.43 -9.35
CA VAL A 348 -8.60 -13.07 -8.75
C VAL A 348 -9.60 -12.69 -9.84
N PRO A 349 -10.46 -13.64 -10.25
CA PRO A 349 -11.52 -13.35 -11.20
C PRO A 349 -12.44 -12.22 -10.72
N THR A 350 -12.98 -11.43 -11.65
CA THR A 350 -13.94 -10.35 -11.35
C THR A 350 -15.12 -10.81 -10.50
N THR A 351 -15.60 -12.05 -10.65
CA THR A 351 -16.69 -12.61 -9.83
C THR A 351 -16.33 -12.83 -8.37
N ARG A 352 -15.03 -12.86 -8.04
CA ARG A 352 -14.52 -12.86 -6.66
C ARG A 352 -14.19 -11.45 -6.19
N ALA A 353 -13.71 -10.60 -7.09
CA ALA A 353 -13.42 -9.19 -6.80
C ALA A 353 -14.66 -8.33 -6.58
N ASN A 354 -15.79 -8.66 -7.21
CA ASN A 354 -17.04 -7.94 -7.03
C ASN A 354 -17.82 -8.53 -5.84
N THR A 355 -18.33 -7.65 -4.97
CA THR A 355 -19.05 -8.06 -3.76
C THR A 355 -20.30 -7.19 -3.55
N PRO A 356 -21.45 -7.79 -3.16
CA PRO A 356 -22.70 -7.04 -3.00
C PRO A 356 -22.69 -6.08 -1.79
N VAL A 357 -21.73 -6.22 -0.88
CA VAL A 357 -21.58 -5.34 0.29
C VAL A 357 -20.75 -4.08 0.00
N ALA A 358 -20.14 -3.98 -1.19
CA ALA A 358 -19.40 -2.79 -1.60
C ALA A 358 -20.37 -1.70 -2.07
N ASP A 359 -20.03 -0.45 -1.77
CA ASP A 359 -20.78 0.71 -2.27
C ASP A 359 -20.45 1.00 -3.72
N ILE A 360 -19.18 0.81 -4.08
CA ILE A 360 -18.68 0.94 -5.44
C ILE A 360 -17.90 -0.33 -5.75
N SER A 361 -18.32 -1.01 -6.81
CA SER A 361 -17.63 -2.18 -7.33
C SER A 361 -17.41 -2.02 -8.83
N THR A 362 -16.15 -1.93 -9.23
CA THR A 362 -15.73 -1.64 -10.60
C THR A 362 -14.52 -2.47 -10.99
N THR A 363 -14.12 -2.42 -12.26
CA THR A 363 -12.86 -2.98 -12.73
C THR A 363 -11.99 -1.88 -13.32
N THR A 364 -10.69 -2.12 -13.42
CA THR A 364 -9.76 -1.23 -14.13
C THR A 364 -10.19 -0.91 -15.57
N ALA A 365 -10.99 -1.78 -16.20
CA ALA A 365 -11.52 -1.53 -17.54
C ALA A 365 -12.65 -0.49 -17.54
N ASP A 366 -13.38 -0.38 -16.44
CA ASP A 366 -14.53 0.51 -16.28
C ASP A 366 -14.16 1.83 -15.59
N VAL A 367 -12.98 1.91 -14.95
CA VAL A 367 -12.47 3.16 -14.36
C VAL A 367 -12.16 4.17 -15.48
N PRO A 368 -12.74 5.40 -15.42
CA PRO A 368 -12.46 6.47 -16.36
C PRO A 368 -10.95 6.74 -16.51
N TYR A 369 -10.50 6.93 -17.75
CA TYR A 369 -9.08 7.12 -18.11
C TYR A 369 -8.15 5.94 -17.80
N CYS A 370 -8.66 4.82 -17.28
CA CYS A 370 -7.91 3.57 -17.15
C CYS A 370 -8.16 2.68 -18.36
N TRP A 371 -9.42 2.33 -18.66
CA TRP A 371 -9.86 1.61 -19.89
C TRP A 371 -8.98 0.42 -20.32
N LEU A 372 -8.44 -0.28 -19.34
CA LEU A 372 -7.55 -1.42 -19.53
C LEU A 372 -7.80 -2.45 -18.45
N THR A 373 -7.41 -3.69 -18.69
CA THR A 373 -7.40 -4.72 -17.65
C THR A 373 -6.00 -4.88 -17.09
N ALA A 374 -5.83 -4.62 -15.80
CA ALA A 374 -4.57 -4.81 -15.09
C ALA A 374 -4.36 -6.28 -14.73
N ASP A 375 -3.11 -6.73 -14.82
CA ASP A 375 -2.73 -8.00 -14.19
C ASP A 375 -2.81 -7.89 -12.65
N HIS A 376 -2.83 -9.05 -11.98
CA HIS A 376 -3.07 -9.10 -10.53
C HIS A 376 -2.12 -8.24 -9.73
N GLN A 377 -0.81 -8.30 -10.03
CA GLN A 377 0.19 -7.58 -9.26
C GLN A 377 0.29 -6.12 -9.72
N ALA A 378 0.16 -5.88 -11.02
CA ALA A 378 0.34 -4.57 -11.59
C ALA A 378 -0.74 -3.57 -11.28
N ILE A 379 -1.91 -4.02 -10.83
CA ILE A 379 -2.96 -3.13 -10.36
C ILE A 379 -2.43 -2.08 -9.35
N VAL A 380 -1.43 -2.43 -8.52
CA VAL A 380 -0.88 -1.52 -7.50
C VAL A 380 0.11 -0.48 -8.04
N TRP A 381 0.67 -0.69 -9.24
CA TRP A 381 1.58 0.26 -9.89
C TRP A 381 1.07 0.76 -11.24
N CYS A 382 -0.17 0.41 -11.58
CA CYS A 382 -0.83 0.85 -12.80
C CYS A 382 -1.08 2.34 -12.74
N ARG A 383 -0.31 3.13 -13.47
CA ARG A 383 -0.33 4.60 -13.43
C ARG A 383 -1.73 5.16 -13.60
N GLN A 384 -2.52 4.61 -14.54
CA GLN A 384 -3.87 5.07 -14.80
C GLN A 384 -4.76 4.93 -13.56
N LEU A 385 -4.78 3.75 -12.93
CA LEU A 385 -5.55 3.51 -11.70
C LEU A 385 -5.00 4.30 -10.50
N VAL A 386 -3.68 4.37 -10.36
CA VAL A 386 -3.01 5.11 -9.28
C VAL A 386 -3.40 6.59 -9.35
N LEU A 387 -3.36 7.21 -10.54
CA LEU A 387 -3.77 8.60 -10.72
C LEU A 387 -5.25 8.82 -10.38
N ALA A 388 -6.14 7.93 -10.84
CA ALA A 388 -7.57 8.01 -10.51
C ALA A 388 -7.83 7.90 -9.00
N THR A 389 -7.17 6.94 -8.35
CA THR A 389 -7.27 6.71 -6.90
C THR A 389 -6.75 7.90 -6.11
N VAL A 390 -5.58 8.44 -6.48
CA VAL A 390 -4.99 9.61 -5.81
C VAL A 390 -5.87 10.86 -5.98
N ARG A 391 -6.41 11.11 -7.18
CA ARG A 391 -7.35 12.22 -7.39
C ARG A 391 -8.59 12.09 -6.50
N ALA A 392 -9.18 10.90 -6.42
CA ALA A 392 -10.29 10.63 -5.52
C ALA A 392 -9.93 10.87 -4.05
N LEU A 393 -8.74 10.44 -3.62
CA LEU A 393 -8.25 10.68 -2.26
C LEU A 393 -8.15 12.17 -1.94
N PHE A 394 -7.62 13.00 -2.84
CA PHE A 394 -7.53 14.45 -2.60
C PHE A 394 -8.90 15.13 -2.56
N ASP A 395 -9.81 14.77 -3.47
CA ASP A 395 -11.14 15.41 -3.57
C ASP A 395 -12.09 15.04 -2.41
N VAL A 396 -11.86 13.89 -1.76
CA VAL A 396 -12.68 13.44 -0.63
C VAL A 396 -12.29 14.11 0.69
N ILE A 397 -11.13 14.77 0.76
CA ILE A 397 -10.71 15.52 1.95
C ILE A 397 -11.49 16.83 2.05
N ASP A 398 -11.94 17.16 3.25
CA ASP A 398 -12.48 18.48 3.55
C ASP A 398 -11.33 19.46 3.80
N THR A 399 -11.13 20.39 2.87
CA THR A 399 -10.05 21.39 2.89
C THR A 399 -10.14 22.34 4.08
N ASN A 400 -11.29 22.44 4.76
CA ASN A 400 -11.42 23.28 5.96
C ASN A 400 -10.86 22.59 7.20
N THR A 401 -10.95 21.26 7.25
CA THR A 401 -10.53 20.46 8.40
C THR A 401 -9.25 19.68 8.15
N ASN A 402 -8.82 19.54 6.89
CA ASN A 402 -7.75 18.65 6.44
C ASN A 402 -7.94 17.21 6.96
N LYS A 403 -9.19 16.75 7.00
CA LYS A 403 -9.59 15.40 7.39
C LYS A 403 -10.44 14.78 6.29
N LEU A 404 -10.54 13.45 6.30
CA LEU A 404 -11.51 12.76 5.47
C LEU A 404 -12.91 13.29 5.76
N SER A 405 -13.72 13.51 4.71
CA SER A 405 -15.11 13.94 4.90
C SER A 405 -15.88 12.97 5.79
N THR A 406 -16.61 13.50 6.77
CA THR A 406 -17.53 12.73 7.61
C THR A 406 -18.86 12.43 6.91
N ASN A 407 -19.11 13.03 5.75
CA ASN A 407 -20.34 12.83 4.99
C ASN A 407 -20.16 11.66 3.99
N ARG A 408 -20.79 10.53 4.30
CA ARG A 408 -20.81 9.32 3.47
C ARG A 408 -21.21 9.60 2.02
N THR A 409 -22.24 10.42 1.78
CA THR A 409 -22.69 10.76 0.42
C THR A 409 -21.61 11.49 -0.36
N ARG A 410 -20.90 12.43 0.28
CA ARG A 410 -19.76 13.11 -0.37
C ARG A 410 -18.64 12.14 -0.74
N ILE A 411 -18.30 11.20 0.15
CA ILE A 411 -17.30 10.16 -0.17
C ILE A 411 -17.75 9.39 -1.41
N LEU A 412 -19.00 8.94 -1.44
CA LEU A 412 -19.54 8.18 -2.58
C LEU A 412 -19.56 9.00 -3.87
N ASP A 413 -19.95 10.26 -3.83
CA ASP A 413 -20.01 11.11 -5.01
C ASP A 413 -18.62 11.30 -5.62
N VAL A 414 -17.59 11.54 -4.79
CA VAL A 414 -16.20 11.68 -5.24
C VAL A 414 -15.69 10.38 -5.86
N PHE A 415 -15.85 9.24 -5.18
CA PHE A 415 -15.36 7.97 -5.71
C PHE A 415 -16.14 7.51 -6.94
N ASN A 416 -17.46 7.77 -7.02
CA ASN A 416 -18.22 7.51 -8.24
C ASN A 416 -17.73 8.36 -9.41
N TYR A 417 -17.42 9.65 -9.17
CA TYR A 417 -16.90 10.53 -10.20
C TYR A 417 -15.55 10.03 -10.76
N HIS A 418 -14.61 9.62 -9.89
CA HIS A 418 -13.28 9.22 -10.36
C HIS A 418 -13.18 7.78 -10.85
N LEU A 419 -14.05 6.88 -10.39
CA LEU A 419 -13.91 5.43 -10.65
C LEU A 419 -15.05 4.81 -11.46
N VAL A 420 -16.12 5.55 -11.76
CA VAL A 420 -17.30 5.01 -12.45
C VAL A 420 -17.82 5.93 -13.56
N LYS A 421 -17.87 7.26 -13.35
CA LYS A 421 -18.57 8.21 -14.23
C LYS A 421 -17.69 8.94 -15.23
#